data_AF-A0A1D2VJL8-F1
#
_entry.id   AF-A0A1D2VJL8-F1
#
_cell.length_a   1.000
_cell.length_b   1.000
_cell.length_c   1.000
_cell.angle_alpha   90.00
_cell.angle_beta   90.00
_cell.angle_gamma   90.00
#
_symmetry.space_group_name_H-M   'P 1'
#
loop_
_entity.id
_entity.type
_entity.pdbx_description
1 polymer ?
#
loop_
_entity_poly.entity_id
_entity_poly.type
_entity_poly.pdbx_seq_one_letter_code
_entity_poly.pdbx_strand_id
1 'polypeptide(L)'
;MPLKTYNIDLLSFPVIQAEPLTIEAFRPFGSIISPDEELVRSHNDKGVFEQANYGTAIKFKQVSQIQNLFPQSSSRKKESLNWNIFRCFPQNHLMQYDLLSSTFTYLTKVLERHPYSSQTFLPMGRSTSIEYGYVVVVAQDLDNDQDDTKLPDLNSIKVFICKNNQAVTYNSNTWHAPMIALSNLNNTYLNQSDHIDFAVLIHENGIPNDDCQEVYFESGFKISFKNFIK
;
A
#
# COMPACT_ATOMS: atom_id res chain seq x y z
N MET A 1 -7.06 -18.77 -8.83
CA MET A 1 -7.06 -19.47 -7.52
C MET A 1 -5.88 -18.92 -6.74
N PRO A 2 -5.98 -18.73 -5.41
CA PRO A 2 -4.87 -18.25 -4.62
C PRO A 2 -3.70 -19.25 -4.72
N LEU A 3 -2.47 -18.74 -4.67
CA LEU A 3 -1.26 -19.58 -4.60
C LEU A 3 -1.23 -20.40 -3.31
N LYS A 4 -1.79 -19.86 -2.23
CA LYS A 4 -1.90 -20.53 -0.93
C LYS A 4 -3.05 -19.96 -0.11
N THR A 5 -3.67 -20.82 0.70
CA THR A 5 -4.56 -20.40 1.79
C THR A 5 -3.91 -20.75 3.12
N TYR A 6 -3.67 -19.75 3.95
CA TYR A 6 -3.14 -19.89 5.30
C TYR A 6 -4.28 -20.04 6.31
N ASN A 7 -4.14 -21.01 7.20
CA ASN A 7 -4.97 -21.09 8.40
C ASN A 7 -4.15 -20.53 9.58
N ILE A 8 -4.42 -19.26 9.91
CA ILE A 8 -3.78 -18.56 11.02
C ILE A 8 -4.65 -18.70 12.26
N ASP A 9 -4.04 -19.09 13.37
CA ASP A 9 -4.68 -18.99 14.68
C ASP A 9 -4.63 -17.53 15.18
N LEU A 10 -5.80 -16.89 15.22
CA LEU A 10 -5.97 -15.51 15.64
C LEU A 10 -5.60 -15.24 17.10
N LEU A 11 -5.46 -16.27 17.93
CA LEU A 11 -5.04 -16.14 19.34
C LEU A 11 -3.51 -16.07 19.48
N SER A 12 -2.77 -16.72 18.58
CA SER A 12 -1.30 -16.78 18.64
C SER A 12 -0.62 -15.87 17.62
N PHE A 13 -1.28 -15.48 16.53
CA PHE A 13 -0.72 -14.52 15.59
C PHE A 13 -0.81 -13.09 16.13
N PRO A 14 0.28 -12.31 16.11
CA PRO A 14 0.30 -10.98 16.70
C PRO A 14 -0.63 -10.01 15.95
N VAL A 15 -1.23 -9.08 16.71
CA VAL A 15 -1.86 -7.90 16.11
C VAL A 15 -0.74 -6.96 15.67
N ILE A 16 -0.70 -6.63 14.38
CA ILE A 16 0.37 -5.80 13.82
C ILE A 16 -0.03 -4.33 13.86
N GLN A 17 0.71 -3.54 14.61
CA GLN A 17 0.44 -2.10 14.75
C GLN A 17 0.96 -1.33 13.54
N ALA A 18 0.13 -0.43 13.02
CA ALA A 18 0.50 0.50 11.97
C ALA A 18 1.49 1.56 12.46
N GLU A 19 2.49 1.86 11.63
CA GLU A 19 3.41 2.98 11.80
C GLU A 19 3.18 4.06 10.72
N PRO A 20 3.58 5.32 10.94
CA PRO A 20 3.48 6.34 9.90
C PRO A 20 4.27 5.95 8.65
N LEU A 21 3.70 6.17 7.47
CA LEU A 21 4.40 5.94 6.21
C LEU A 21 5.54 6.96 6.01
N THR A 22 6.77 6.47 5.86
CA THR A 22 7.99 7.27 5.58
C THR A 22 8.77 6.69 4.39
N ILE A 23 9.63 7.52 3.78
CA ILE A 23 10.50 7.07 2.66
C ILE A 23 11.40 5.91 3.11
N GLU A 24 11.98 6.01 4.30
CA GLU A 24 12.93 5.03 4.83
C GLU A 24 12.24 3.70 5.16
N ALA A 25 11.12 3.74 5.88
CA ALA A 25 10.45 2.53 6.34
C ALA A 25 9.80 1.74 5.20
N PHE A 26 9.38 2.43 4.12
CA PHE A 26 8.76 1.78 2.97
C PHE A 26 9.77 1.28 1.91
N ARG A 27 11.03 1.73 1.97
CA ARG A 27 12.09 1.41 1.00
C ARG A 27 12.24 -0.09 0.66
N PRO A 28 12.10 -1.05 1.60
CA PRO A 28 12.21 -2.47 1.26
C PRO A 28 11.09 -3.00 0.37
N PHE A 29 9.95 -2.31 0.31
CA PHE A 29 8.72 -2.75 -0.36
C PHE A 29 8.45 -1.96 -1.64
N GLY A 30 9.08 -0.79 -1.80
CA GLY A 30 8.75 0.13 -2.87
C GLY A 30 9.33 1.52 -2.66
N SER A 31 8.60 2.50 -3.19
CA SER A 31 8.86 3.93 -3.01
C SER A 31 7.56 4.67 -2.72
N ILE A 32 7.67 5.89 -2.22
CA ILE A 32 6.51 6.75 -1.95
C ILE A 32 6.71 8.12 -2.59
N ILE A 33 5.62 8.76 -2.99
CA ILE A 33 5.60 10.17 -3.34
C ILE A 33 5.01 10.89 -2.13
N SER A 34 5.86 11.54 -1.34
CA SER A 34 5.47 12.17 -0.07
C SER A 34 6.05 13.58 0.01
N PRO A 35 5.26 14.64 -0.25
CA PRO A 35 5.77 16.00 -0.35
C PRO A 35 6.53 16.49 0.89
N ASP A 36 6.00 16.22 2.08
CA ASP A 36 6.61 16.65 3.35
C ASP A 36 7.98 15.96 3.56
N GLU A 37 8.06 14.66 3.26
CA GLU A 37 9.29 13.88 3.40
C GLU A 37 10.34 14.30 2.36
N GLU A 38 9.92 14.62 1.15
CA GLU A 38 10.80 15.11 0.08
C GLU A 38 11.36 16.50 0.40
N LEU A 39 10.57 17.36 1.03
CA LEU A 39 11.04 18.64 1.53
C LEU A 39 12.11 18.45 2.60
N VAL A 40 11.88 17.55 3.58
CA VAL A 40 12.87 17.20 4.60
C VAL A 40 14.16 16.66 3.96
N ARG A 41 14.04 15.74 2.99
CA ARG A 41 15.18 15.17 2.24
C ARG A 41 16.01 16.25 1.54
N SER A 42 15.35 17.26 0.95
CA SER A 42 16.00 18.37 0.24
C SER A 42 16.85 19.31 1.11
N HIS A 43 16.62 19.29 2.43
CA HIS A 43 17.49 20.01 3.37
C HIS A 43 18.86 19.33 3.51
N ASN A 44 18.89 18.00 3.39
CA ASN A 44 20.08 17.17 3.60
C ASN A 44 20.83 16.87 2.30
N ASP A 45 20.14 16.85 1.16
CA ASP A 45 20.75 16.60 -0.16
C ASP A 45 20.26 17.63 -1.19
N LYS A 46 21.18 18.49 -1.67
CA LYS A 46 20.88 19.50 -2.69
C LYS A 46 20.74 18.91 -4.09
N GLY A 47 21.17 17.66 -4.29
CA GLY A 47 21.06 16.95 -5.56
C GLY A 47 19.67 16.43 -5.88
N VAL A 48 18.75 16.34 -4.90
CA VAL A 48 17.43 15.71 -5.07
C VAL A 48 16.32 16.65 -5.55
N PHE A 49 16.59 17.96 -5.69
CA PHE A 49 15.60 18.92 -6.16
C PHE A 49 16.19 19.99 -7.08
N GLU A 50 15.32 20.73 -7.77
CA GLU A 50 15.66 21.93 -8.53
C GLU A 50 14.54 22.96 -8.45
N GLN A 51 14.88 24.24 -8.62
CA GLN A 51 13.88 25.30 -8.78
C GLN A 51 13.31 25.21 -10.20
N ALA A 52 11.99 25.35 -10.31
CA ALA A 52 11.26 25.34 -11.56
C ALA A 52 10.33 26.56 -11.64
N ASN A 53 9.68 26.75 -12.79
CA ASN A 53 8.70 27.81 -13.03
C ASN A 53 9.20 29.21 -12.60
N TYR A 54 10.42 29.57 -13.01
CA TYR A 54 11.04 30.85 -12.69
C TYR A 54 11.12 31.15 -11.17
N GLY A 55 11.29 30.11 -10.33
CA GLY A 55 11.42 30.23 -8.88
C GLY A 55 10.11 30.14 -8.10
N THR A 56 9.01 29.76 -8.76
CA THR A 56 7.69 29.58 -8.12
C THR A 56 7.36 28.13 -7.79
N ALA A 57 8.20 27.17 -8.18
CA ALA A 57 7.99 25.76 -7.90
C ALA A 57 9.30 25.06 -7.52
N ILE A 58 9.18 24.04 -6.68
CA ILE A 58 10.25 23.09 -6.37
C ILE A 58 9.93 21.78 -7.09
N LYS A 59 10.86 21.26 -7.88
CA LYS A 59 10.77 19.95 -8.49
C LYS A 59 11.66 18.98 -7.73
N PHE A 60 11.06 18.05 -7.01
CA PHE A 60 11.77 16.90 -6.45
C PHE A 60 11.98 15.86 -7.55
N LYS A 61 13.21 15.37 -7.68
CA LYS A 61 13.62 14.52 -8.80
C LYS A 61 13.51 13.05 -8.39
N GLN A 62 13.00 12.23 -9.31
CA GLN A 62 13.07 10.75 -9.25
C GLN A 62 12.58 10.16 -7.92
N VAL A 63 11.45 10.65 -7.41
CA VAL A 63 10.90 10.27 -6.10
C VAL A 63 10.27 8.86 -6.07
N SER A 64 9.93 8.29 -7.23
CA SER A 64 9.41 6.94 -7.40
C SER A 64 9.90 6.35 -8.74
N GLN A 65 9.88 5.03 -8.86
CA GLN A 65 10.31 4.28 -10.05
C GLN A 65 9.19 3.37 -10.55
N ILE A 66 9.02 3.32 -11.87
CA ILE A 66 8.10 2.41 -12.53
C ILE A 66 8.89 1.22 -13.06
N GLN A 67 8.47 0.00 -12.70
CA GLN A 67 9.11 -1.25 -13.08
C GLN A 67 8.23 -2.01 -14.09
N ASN A 68 8.88 -2.56 -15.11
CA ASN A 68 8.29 -3.45 -16.10
C ASN A 68 9.17 -4.68 -16.27
N LEU A 69 8.72 -5.80 -15.71
CA LEU A 69 9.39 -7.09 -15.81
C LEU A 69 8.58 -8.09 -16.65
N PHE A 70 7.56 -7.66 -17.40
CA PHE A 70 6.80 -8.54 -18.31
C PHE A 70 7.65 -9.26 -19.36
N PRO A 71 8.82 -8.74 -19.81
CA PRO A 71 9.74 -9.52 -20.62
C PRO A 71 10.21 -10.85 -19.98
N GLN A 72 10.08 -10.98 -18.65
CA GLN A 72 10.40 -12.20 -17.89
C GLN A 72 9.19 -13.13 -17.72
N SER A 73 7.98 -12.71 -18.12
CA SER A 73 6.79 -13.57 -18.04
C SER A 73 6.88 -14.77 -18.98
N SER A 74 6.43 -15.93 -18.48
CA SER A 74 6.32 -17.16 -19.26
C SER A 74 5.34 -17.08 -20.43
N SER A 75 4.30 -16.25 -20.31
CA SER A 75 3.29 -16.09 -21.38
C SER A 75 3.85 -15.36 -22.59
N ARG A 76 4.87 -14.50 -22.37
CA ARG A 76 5.45 -13.57 -23.37
C ARG A 76 4.40 -12.70 -24.06
N LYS A 77 3.21 -12.58 -23.48
CA LYS A 77 2.17 -11.68 -23.99
C LYS A 77 2.57 -10.26 -23.63
N LYS A 78 2.61 -9.41 -24.66
CA LYS A 78 2.95 -7.99 -24.53
C LYS A 78 1.98 -7.28 -23.59
N GLU A 79 2.54 -6.51 -22.68
CA GLU A 79 1.89 -5.64 -21.73
C GLU A 79 1.62 -4.23 -22.28
N SER A 80 0.75 -3.49 -21.60
CA SER A 80 0.59 -2.05 -21.75
C SER A 80 0.69 -1.34 -20.40
N LEU A 81 1.27 -0.13 -20.39
CA LEU A 81 1.23 0.76 -19.22
C LEU A 81 -0.10 1.50 -19.20
N ASN A 82 -0.88 1.32 -18.13
CA ASN A 82 -2.23 1.84 -18.01
C ASN A 82 -2.37 2.78 -16.81
N TRP A 83 -3.18 3.82 -16.97
CA TRP A 83 -3.76 4.57 -15.85
C TRP A 83 -5.20 4.08 -15.63
N ASN A 84 -5.46 3.56 -14.44
CA ASN A 84 -6.78 3.16 -13.98
C ASN A 84 -7.26 4.12 -12.88
N ILE A 85 -8.56 4.11 -12.57
CA ILE A 85 -9.13 4.82 -11.42
C ILE A 85 -9.75 3.83 -10.45
N PHE A 86 -9.39 3.94 -9.19
CA PHE A 86 -9.94 3.13 -8.11
C PHE A 86 -10.67 4.05 -7.15
N ARG A 87 -11.98 3.84 -6.99
CA ARG A 87 -12.77 4.44 -5.91
C ARG A 87 -12.85 3.44 -4.77
N CYS A 88 -12.11 3.70 -3.70
CA CYS A 88 -12.00 2.79 -2.55
C CYS A 88 -12.89 3.24 -1.41
N PHE A 89 -13.72 2.32 -0.91
CA PHE A 89 -14.64 2.56 0.21
C PHE A 89 -14.12 1.89 1.50
N PRO A 90 -14.37 2.49 2.67
CA PRO A 90 -14.07 1.86 3.95
C PRO A 90 -14.78 0.52 4.13
N GLN A 91 -14.02 -0.52 4.46
CA GLN A 91 -14.53 -1.87 4.65
C GLN A 91 -15.01 -2.07 6.08
N ASN A 92 -16.09 -1.37 6.44
CA ASN A 92 -16.58 -1.27 7.82
C ASN A 92 -16.90 -2.62 8.48
N HIS A 93 -17.27 -3.64 7.70
CA HIS A 93 -17.55 -4.98 8.21
C HIS A 93 -16.30 -5.75 8.65
N LEU A 94 -15.10 -5.29 8.27
CA LEU A 94 -13.80 -5.82 8.71
C LEU A 94 -13.12 -4.91 9.75
N MET A 95 -13.73 -3.76 10.07
CA MET A 95 -13.20 -2.80 11.03
C MET A 95 -13.96 -2.86 12.37
N GLN A 96 -13.21 -2.72 13.46
CA GLN A 96 -13.74 -2.55 14.81
C GLN A 96 -13.06 -1.37 15.48
N TYR A 97 -13.80 -0.59 16.26
CA TYR A 97 -13.27 0.52 17.05
C TYR A 97 -13.42 0.23 18.53
N ASP A 98 -12.31 0.26 19.27
CA ASP A 98 -12.32 0.19 20.72
C ASP A 98 -12.27 1.62 21.30
N LEU A 99 -13.35 1.98 22.00
CA LEU A 99 -13.53 3.28 22.63
C LEU A 99 -12.55 3.53 23.79
N LEU A 100 -12.12 2.47 24.50
CA LEU A 100 -11.26 2.61 25.68
C LEU A 100 -9.81 2.88 25.28
N SER A 101 -9.34 2.19 24.24
CA SER A 101 -7.98 2.34 23.72
C SER A 101 -7.87 3.33 22.56
N SER A 102 -9.00 3.91 22.12
CA SER A 102 -9.11 4.77 20.92
C SER A 102 -8.40 4.15 19.71
N THR A 103 -8.61 2.86 19.48
CA THR A 103 -7.87 2.07 18.49
C THR A 103 -8.82 1.38 17.53
N PHE A 104 -8.51 1.47 16.24
CA PHE A 104 -9.15 0.67 15.21
C PHE A 104 -8.40 -0.64 15.01
N THR A 105 -9.14 -1.72 14.80
CA THR A 105 -8.62 -3.02 14.35
C THR A 105 -9.25 -3.37 13.02
N TYR A 106 -8.45 -3.82 12.06
CA TYR A 106 -8.90 -4.30 10.76
C TYR A 106 -8.50 -5.76 10.55
N LEU A 107 -9.40 -6.57 10.00
CA LEU A 107 -9.15 -7.98 9.69
C LEU A 107 -8.70 -8.14 8.23
N THR A 108 -7.40 -8.33 8.01
CA THR A 108 -6.81 -8.57 6.70
C THR A 108 -7.00 -10.03 6.29
N LYS A 109 -7.51 -10.27 5.07
CA LYS A 109 -7.84 -11.62 4.57
C LYS A 109 -7.09 -12.04 3.31
N VAL A 110 -6.45 -11.10 2.62
CA VAL A 110 -5.77 -11.32 1.34
C VAL A 110 -4.49 -10.52 1.32
N LEU A 111 -3.43 -11.12 0.78
CA LEU A 111 -2.31 -10.39 0.21
C LEU A 111 -2.20 -10.76 -1.26
N GLU A 112 -1.87 -9.79 -2.09
CA GLU A 112 -1.66 -9.92 -3.52
C GLU A 112 -0.29 -9.37 -3.91
N ARG A 113 0.20 -9.76 -5.08
CA ARG A 113 1.39 -9.16 -5.69
C ARG A 113 1.24 -9.06 -7.19
N HIS A 114 2.00 -8.15 -7.78
CA HIS A 114 2.17 -8.01 -9.22
C HIS A 114 3.59 -8.48 -9.59
N PRO A 115 3.76 -9.70 -10.11
CA PRO A 115 5.09 -10.27 -10.31
C PRO A 115 5.95 -9.52 -11.32
N TYR A 116 5.30 -8.86 -12.27
CA TYR A 116 5.95 -8.25 -13.43
C TYR A 116 5.78 -6.74 -13.57
N SER A 117 5.17 -6.08 -12.59
CA SER A 117 4.98 -4.62 -12.60
C SER A 117 5.12 -4.04 -11.22
N SER A 118 5.67 -2.84 -11.13
CA SER A 118 5.33 -1.95 -10.02
C SER A 118 3.86 -1.55 -10.12
N GLN A 119 3.22 -1.24 -8.99
CA GLN A 119 1.89 -0.66 -8.97
C GLN A 119 1.88 0.60 -8.11
N THR A 120 1.49 1.72 -8.71
CA THR A 120 1.38 3.01 -8.01
C THR A 120 -0.07 3.31 -7.70
N PHE A 121 -0.38 3.67 -6.46
CA PHE A 121 -1.64 4.30 -6.05
C PHE A 121 -1.37 5.76 -5.68
N LEU A 122 -1.83 6.69 -6.53
CA LEU A 122 -1.75 8.13 -6.31
C LEU A 122 -3.11 8.67 -5.85
N PRO A 123 -3.26 9.11 -4.59
CA PRO A 123 -4.51 9.71 -4.14
C PRO A 123 -4.87 10.93 -4.99
N MET A 124 -6.12 11.02 -5.42
CA MET A 124 -6.65 12.15 -6.19
C MET A 124 -7.20 13.27 -5.29
N GLY A 125 -6.98 13.17 -3.98
CA GLY A 125 -7.34 14.16 -2.98
C GLY A 125 -8.54 13.75 -2.12
N ARG A 126 -8.56 14.27 -0.90
CA ARG A 126 -9.69 14.24 0.05
C ARG A 126 -9.78 15.59 0.75
N SER A 127 -10.80 15.78 1.58
CA SER A 127 -10.89 16.96 2.45
C SER A 127 -9.61 17.09 3.29
N THR A 128 -9.07 18.31 3.39
CA THR A 128 -7.89 18.63 4.21
C THR A 128 -8.14 18.45 5.72
N SER A 129 -9.40 18.31 6.14
CA SER A 129 -9.77 17.95 7.51
C SER A 129 -9.51 16.47 7.85
N ILE A 130 -9.24 15.64 6.84
CA ILE A 130 -8.86 14.25 6.99
C ILE A 130 -7.35 14.18 6.87
N GLU A 131 -6.66 13.72 7.92
CA GLU A 131 -5.21 13.56 7.91
C GLU A 131 -4.82 12.24 7.23
N TYR A 132 -5.40 11.14 7.69
CA TYR A 132 -5.11 9.79 7.21
C TYR A 132 -6.20 9.27 6.27
N GLY A 133 -5.79 8.79 5.10
CA GLY A 133 -6.70 8.39 4.04
C GLY A 133 -6.95 6.91 3.94
N TYR A 134 -5.89 6.14 4.19
CA TYR A 134 -5.83 4.72 3.89
C TYR A 134 -4.71 4.05 4.70
N VAL A 135 -4.75 2.72 4.74
CA VAL A 135 -3.72 1.86 5.34
C VAL A 135 -3.16 0.96 4.25
N VAL A 136 -1.85 0.74 4.28
CA VAL A 136 -1.18 -0.25 3.44
C VAL A 136 -0.60 -1.35 4.33
N VAL A 137 -0.76 -2.59 3.88
CA VAL A 137 -0.13 -3.76 4.49
C VAL A 137 0.79 -4.34 3.43
N VAL A 138 2.03 -4.64 3.80
CA VAL A 138 3.05 -5.16 2.87
C VAL A 138 3.82 -6.31 3.50
N ALA A 139 4.37 -7.19 2.69
CA ALA A 139 5.30 -8.23 3.09
C ALA A 139 6.35 -8.44 1.98
N GLN A 140 7.54 -8.90 2.37
CA GLN A 140 8.55 -9.37 1.45
C GLN A 140 8.26 -10.80 1.02
N ASP A 141 8.89 -11.24 -0.06
CA ASP A 141 8.94 -12.66 -0.40
C ASP A 141 9.69 -13.43 0.69
N LEU A 142 9.19 -14.62 1.00
CA LEU A 142 9.88 -15.59 1.82
C LEU A 142 11.04 -16.17 1.04
N ASP A 143 12.25 -15.94 1.53
CA ASP A 143 13.43 -16.54 0.94
C ASP A 143 13.57 -17.98 1.42
N ASN A 144 13.18 -18.91 0.54
CA ASN A 144 13.34 -20.33 0.75
C ASN A 144 13.90 -20.94 -0.53
N ASP A 145 15.08 -21.57 -0.44
CA ASP A 145 15.77 -22.24 -1.54
C ASP A 145 15.00 -23.47 -2.09
N GLN A 146 13.93 -23.90 -1.40
CA GLN A 146 13.16 -25.09 -1.77
C GLN A 146 11.86 -24.79 -2.52
N ASP A 147 11.43 -23.53 -2.59
CA ASP A 147 10.15 -23.15 -3.21
C ASP A 147 10.30 -21.87 -4.05
N ASP A 148 10.37 -22.05 -5.37
CA ASP A 148 10.42 -20.97 -6.36
C ASP A 148 9.14 -20.11 -6.38
N THR A 149 8.05 -20.54 -5.72
CA THR A 149 6.79 -19.79 -5.69
C THR A 149 6.93 -18.46 -4.95
N LYS A 150 7.96 -18.29 -4.08
CA LYS A 150 8.25 -17.06 -3.32
C LYS A 150 7.00 -16.49 -2.63
N LEU A 151 6.38 -17.28 -1.74
CA LEU A 151 5.21 -16.88 -0.95
C LEU A 151 5.53 -15.72 0.02
N PRO A 152 4.56 -14.98 0.60
CA PRO A 152 4.89 -13.89 1.52
C PRO A 152 5.54 -14.40 2.82
N ASP A 153 6.60 -13.73 3.27
CA ASP A 153 7.14 -13.92 4.61
C ASP A 153 6.24 -13.21 5.63
N LEU A 154 5.48 -14.01 6.38
CA LEU A 154 4.55 -13.50 7.38
C LEU A 154 5.25 -12.74 8.53
N ASN A 155 6.54 -12.98 8.77
CA ASN A 155 7.32 -12.24 9.78
C ASN A 155 7.77 -10.87 9.28
N SER A 156 7.78 -10.66 7.96
CA SER A 156 8.14 -9.39 7.32
C SER A 156 6.95 -8.43 7.18
N ILE A 157 5.75 -8.82 7.63
CA ILE A 157 4.55 -7.99 7.47
C ILE A 157 4.76 -6.65 8.17
N LYS A 158 4.55 -5.58 7.40
CA LYS A 158 4.51 -4.20 7.87
C LYS A 158 3.19 -3.55 7.53
N VAL A 159 2.75 -2.64 8.39
CA VAL A 159 1.51 -1.91 8.26
C VAL A 159 1.83 -0.44 8.37
N PHE A 160 1.39 0.35 7.39
CA PHE A 160 1.59 1.79 7.39
C PHE A 160 0.25 2.53 7.32
N ILE A 161 0.08 3.53 8.17
CA ILE A 161 -1.01 4.49 8.05
C ILE A 161 -0.56 5.66 7.16
N CYS A 162 -1.34 5.96 6.13
CA CYS A 162 -0.95 6.86 5.05
C CYS A 162 -1.75 8.15 5.08
N LYS A 163 -1.06 9.28 4.91
CA LYS A 163 -1.71 10.57 4.72
C LYS A 163 -2.36 10.65 3.33
N ASN A 164 -3.35 11.53 3.20
CA ASN A 164 -4.07 11.76 1.93
C ASN A 164 -3.20 12.32 0.78
N ASN A 165 -2.02 12.87 1.08
CA ASN A 165 -1.09 13.43 0.11
C ASN A 165 0.13 12.54 -0.15
N GLN A 166 0.13 11.30 0.34
CA GLN A 166 1.18 10.32 0.10
C GLN A 166 0.71 9.34 -0.96
N ALA A 167 1.51 9.09 -1.99
CA ALA A 167 1.30 7.99 -2.94
C ALA A 167 2.24 6.83 -2.59
N VAL A 168 1.79 5.60 -2.82
CA VAL A 168 2.62 4.40 -2.68
C VAL A 168 2.90 3.81 -4.06
N THR A 169 4.11 3.34 -4.28
CA THR A 169 4.48 2.52 -5.43
C THR A 169 5.10 1.23 -4.92
N TYR A 170 4.36 0.13 -4.99
CA TYR A 170 4.89 -1.20 -4.69
C TYR A 170 5.90 -1.59 -5.77
N ASN A 171 7.03 -2.14 -5.37
CA ASN A 171 7.91 -2.82 -6.32
C ASN A 171 7.22 -4.05 -6.90
N SER A 172 7.69 -4.49 -8.06
CA SER A 172 7.39 -5.81 -8.60
C SER A 172 7.68 -6.88 -7.55
N ASN A 173 6.80 -7.87 -7.43
CA ASN A 173 6.82 -8.94 -6.43
C ASN A 173 6.54 -8.55 -4.97
N THR A 174 6.40 -7.27 -4.61
CA THR A 174 6.01 -6.91 -3.24
C THR A 174 4.60 -7.41 -2.94
N TRP A 175 4.46 -8.25 -1.91
CA TRP A 175 3.15 -8.63 -1.39
C TRP A 175 2.51 -7.46 -0.65
N HIS A 176 1.24 -7.21 -0.92
CA HIS A 176 0.48 -6.15 -0.28
C HIS A 176 -1.00 -6.49 -0.18
N ALA A 177 -1.72 -5.89 0.77
CA ALA A 177 -3.18 -6.05 0.82
C ALA A 177 -3.85 -5.16 -0.24
N PRO A 178 -5.03 -5.56 -0.77
CA PRO A 178 -5.91 -4.63 -1.48
C PRO A 178 -6.17 -3.35 -0.65
N MET A 179 -6.39 -2.22 -1.31
CA MET A 179 -6.45 -0.92 -0.63
C MET A 179 -7.47 -0.86 0.52
N ILE A 180 -6.99 -0.45 1.69
CA ILE A 180 -7.80 -0.27 2.90
C ILE A 180 -8.09 1.22 3.06
N ALA A 181 -9.17 1.70 2.46
CA ALA A 181 -9.63 3.08 2.64
C ALA A 181 -10.17 3.31 4.06
N LEU A 182 -9.94 4.51 4.60
CA LEU A 182 -10.43 4.92 5.91
C LEU A 182 -11.60 5.90 5.79
N SER A 183 -12.60 5.78 6.66
CA SER A 183 -13.55 6.87 6.90
C SER A 183 -12.84 8.05 7.55
N ASN A 184 -13.50 9.21 7.62
CA ASN A 184 -13.02 10.29 8.45
C ASN A 184 -12.90 9.83 9.91
N LEU A 185 -11.65 9.61 10.37
CA LEU A 185 -11.38 9.10 11.70
C LEU A 185 -11.82 10.06 12.81
N ASN A 186 -12.06 11.34 12.51
CA ASN A 186 -12.64 12.33 13.42
C ASN A 186 -14.10 12.03 13.79
N ASN A 187 -14.75 11.14 13.06
CA ASN A 187 -16.10 10.68 13.37
C ASN A 187 -16.03 9.28 14.01
N THR A 188 -16.67 9.11 15.16
CA THR A 188 -16.81 7.79 15.81
C THR A 188 -17.74 6.86 15.02
N TYR A 189 -18.54 7.41 14.10
CA TYR A 189 -19.41 6.66 13.20
C TYR A 189 -18.74 6.46 11.84
N LEU A 190 -18.63 5.19 11.44
CA LEU A 190 -18.13 4.80 10.12
C LEU A 190 -19.14 5.21 9.04
N ASN A 191 -18.83 6.25 8.29
CA ASN A 191 -19.67 6.71 7.19
C ASN A 191 -19.46 5.84 5.94
N GLN A 192 -20.55 5.27 5.41
CA GLN A 192 -20.52 4.39 4.24
C GLN A 192 -20.33 5.14 2.90
N SER A 193 -20.57 6.45 2.86
CA SER A 193 -20.36 7.26 1.65
C SER A 193 -18.92 7.78 1.52
N ASP A 194 -18.13 7.69 2.59
CA ASP A 194 -16.72 8.10 2.55
C ASP A 194 -15.97 7.23 1.54
N HIS A 195 -15.09 7.85 0.77
CA HIS A 195 -14.22 7.16 -0.16
C HIS A 195 -12.94 7.97 -0.37
N ILE A 196 -11.98 7.31 -1.01
CA ILE A 196 -10.80 7.94 -1.58
C ILE A 196 -10.65 7.42 -3.02
N ASP A 197 -10.42 8.34 -3.95
CA ASP A 197 -10.14 8.00 -5.34
C ASP A 197 -8.61 7.95 -5.53
N PHE A 198 -8.13 6.95 -6.26
CA PHE A 198 -6.74 6.81 -6.65
C PHE A 198 -6.61 6.74 -8.17
N ALA A 199 -5.66 7.49 -8.72
CA ALA A 199 -5.11 7.19 -10.03
C ALA A 199 -4.08 6.06 -9.85
N VAL A 200 -4.24 4.99 -10.62
CA VAL A 200 -3.44 3.77 -10.49
C VAL A 200 -2.61 3.55 -11.74
N LEU A 201 -1.28 3.50 -11.60
CA LEU A 201 -0.35 3.26 -12.70
C LEU A 201 0.23 1.85 -12.59
N ILE A 202 0.02 1.04 -13.63
CA ILE A 202 0.43 -0.37 -13.65
C ILE A 202 0.65 -0.86 -15.08
N HIS A 203 1.55 -1.83 -15.28
CA HIS A 203 1.62 -2.61 -16.51
C HIS A 203 0.73 -3.85 -16.40
N GLU A 204 -0.06 -4.12 -17.43
CA GLU A 204 -0.94 -5.30 -17.48
C GLU A 204 -0.90 -5.91 -18.88
N ASN A 205 -0.97 -7.25 -18.96
CA ASN A 205 -1.11 -7.96 -20.23
C ASN A 205 -2.45 -8.70 -20.34
N GLY A 206 -3.28 -8.73 -19.30
CA GLY A 206 -4.57 -9.39 -19.25
C GLY A 206 -4.50 -10.92 -19.04
N ILE A 207 -3.34 -11.47 -18.66
CA ILE A 207 -3.19 -12.86 -18.23
C ILE A 207 -3.27 -12.87 -16.69
N PRO A 208 -4.27 -13.53 -16.09
CA PRO A 208 -4.55 -13.40 -14.66
C PRO A 208 -3.33 -13.58 -13.75
N ASN A 209 -2.55 -14.64 -13.94
CA ASN A 209 -1.39 -14.94 -13.08
C ASN A 209 -0.11 -14.14 -13.43
N ASP A 210 -0.06 -13.48 -14.59
CA ASP A 210 1.00 -12.52 -14.89
C ASP A 210 0.70 -11.19 -14.24
N ASP A 211 -0.57 -10.77 -14.31
CA ASP A 211 -1.01 -9.50 -13.78
C ASP A 211 -1.06 -9.54 -12.26
N CYS A 212 -1.67 -10.55 -11.64
CA CYS A 212 -1.86 -10.60 -10.18
C CYS A 212 -1.80 -12.02 -9.63
N GLN A 213 -1.16 -12.17 -8.48
CA GLN A 213 -1.13 -13.41 -7.71
C GLN A 213 -1.58 -13.14 -6.28
N GLU A 214 -2.40 -14.02 -5.73
CA GLU A 214 -3.02 -13.83 -4.41
C GLU A 214 -2.68 -14.97 -3.46
N VAL A 215 -2.61 -14.68 -2.16
CA VAL A 215 -2.74 -15.65 -1.07
C VAL A 215 -3.85 -15.25 -0.13
N TYR A 216 -4.55 -16.23 0.41
CA TYR A 216 -5.69 -16.01 1.30
C TYR A 216 -5.37 -16.41 2.73
N PHE A 217 -6.09 -15.81 3.67
CA PHE A 217 -6.04 -16.12 5.10
C PHE A 217 -7.46 -16.47 5.55
N GLU A 218 -7.70 -17.74 5.84
CA GLU A 218 -9.05 -18.27 6.14
C GLU A 218 -9.70 -17.53 7.32
N SER A 219 -8.96 -17.42 8.43
CA SER A 219 -9.35 -16.66 9.62
C SER A 219 -8.99 -15.18 9.54
N GLY A 220 -8.15 -14.78 8.58
CA GLY A 220 -7.50 -13.47 8.52
C GLY A 220 -6.40 -13.28 9.56
N PHE A 221 -5.79 -12.08 9.57
CA PHE A 221 -4.95 -11.59 10.66
C PHE A 221 -5.29 -10.13 10.97
N LYS A 222 -4.99 -9.69 12.19
CA LYS A 222 -5.39 -8.37 12.67
C LYS A 222 -4.27 -7.35 12.50
N ILE A 223 -4.64 -6.18 12.00
CA ILE A 223 -3.81 -4.97 12.06
C ILE A 223 -4.50 -3.94 12.95
N SER A 224 -3.74 -3.06 13.59
CA SER A 224 -4.30 -2.01 14.43
C SER A 224 -3.70 -0.64 14.14
N PHE A 225 -4.49 0.41 14.31
CA PHE A 225 -4.02 1.80 14.18
C PHE A 225 -4.80 2.69 15.14
N LYS A 226 -4.09 3.65 15.75
CA LYS A 226 -4.70 4.57 16.70
C LYS A 226 -5.55 5.60 15.97
N ASN A 227 -6.64 6.00 16.62
CA ASN A 227 -7.30 7.22 16.25
C ASN A 227 -6.47 8.39 16.79
N PHE A 228 -5.91 9.22 15.91
CA PHE A 228 -5.04 10.35 16.28
C PHE A 228 -5.83 11.62 16.63
N ILE A 229 -7.15 11.55 16.83
CA ILE A 229 -7.93 12.70 17.32
C ILE A 229 -7.31 13.19 18.63
N LYS A 230 -6.77 14.40 18.60
CA LYS A 230 -6.59 15.25 19.77
C LYS A 230 -7.77 16.22 19.85
#